data_AF-A0A2J5IA81-F1
#
_entry.id   AF-A0A2J5IA81-F1
#
_cell.length_a   1.000
_cell.length_b   1.000
_cell.length_c   1.000
_cell.angle_alpha   90.00
_cell.angle_beta   90.00
_cell.angle_gamma   90.00
#
_symmetry.space_group_name_H-M   'P 1'
#
loop_
_entity.id
_entity.type
_entity.pdbx_description
1 polymer ?
#
loop_
_entity_poly.entity_id
_entity_poly.type
_entity_poly.pdbx_seq_one_letter_code
_entity_poly.pdbx_strand_id
1 'polypeptide(L)'
;MFSRFPLLTAAAGLLSVAAALPAYSGSSLSARDDTQCPVGSAYYVCYINDFRGCCSVDPCAMKEGCPDNKPQPGEPETCQPGKTTQVFEPQMKTLVEGKPPVSTPNFHILKSATEEQQQTMSFDLPEEAKECTLMWIVPEKSKRVFRAGSNALVDVFSVGDNAERVGQAEFSFWPDMEEGHEAVVGTMDCQQARNLRVELVKHDEVYIEQNSYTGWAIQHTC
;
A
#
# COMPACT_ATOMS: atom_id res chain seq x y z
N MET A 1 38.49 -55.17 64.80
CA MET A 1 39.02 -54.81 63.48
C MET A 1 38.30 -53.54 63.04
N PHE A 2 39.04 -52.44 62.83
CA PHE A 2 38.66 -51.17 62.16
C PHE A 2 37.49 -50.34 62.74
N SER A 3 37.50 -49.00 62.78
CA SER A 3 38.55 -47.98 62.57
C SER A 3 38.01 -46.61 63.05
N ARG A 4 38.93 -45.66 63.15
CA ARG A 4 38.83 -44.24 63.53
C ARG A 4 37.99 -43.40 62.56
N PHE A 5 37.48 -42.24 62.99
CA PHE A 5 37.94 -40.88 62.60
C PHE A 5 37.10 -39.76 63.27
N PRO A 6 37.68 -38.59 63.62
CA PRO A 6 37.02 -37.45 64.27
C PRO A 6 36.80 -36.22 63.35
N LEU A 7 36.10 -35.20 63.89
CA LEU A 7 36.08 -33.76 63.54
C LEU A 7 35.82 -33.32 62.09
N LEU A 8 34.89 -32.38 61.87
CA LEU A 8 35.21 -30.98 61.52
C LEU A 8 33.96 -30.09 61.41
N THR A 9 34.07 -28.89 61.99
CA THR A 9 33.21 -27.71 61.88
C THR A 9 33.30 -27.06 60.50
N ALA A 10 32.18 -26.55 59.95
CA ALA A 10 32.20 -25.47 58.96
C ALA A 10 30.87 -24.69 58.93
N ALA A 11 31.00 -23.38 58.80
CA ALA A 11 30.02 -22.33 59.09
C ALA A 11 28.72 -22.35 58.26
N ALA A 12 27.60 -22.08 58.91
CA ALA A 12 26.36 -21.67 58.24
C ALA A 12 26.49 -20.20 57.79
N GLY A 13 26.74 -19.99 56.51
CA GLY A 13 26.76 -18.66 55.88
C GLY A 13 25.36 -18.05 55.83
N LEU A 14 25.25 -16.80 56.27
CA LEU A 14 24.09 -15.94 56.08
C LEU A 14 23.90 -15.67 54.57
N LEU A 15 22.84 -16.22 53.98
CA LEU A 15 22.39 -15.82 52.64
C LEU A 15 21.46 -14.63 52.77
N SER A 16 22.01 -13.44 52.52
CA SER A 16 21.25 -12.20 52.32
C SER A 16 20.32 -12.35 51.12
N VAL A 17 19.01 -12.23 51.34
CA VAL A 17 18.02 -12.13 50.26
C VAL A 17 18.12 -10.71 49.68
N ALA A 18 18.91 -10.56 48.62
CA ALA A 18 18.84 -9.37 47.77
C ALA A 18 17.60 -9.52 46.87
N ALA A 19 16.53 -8.81 47.20
CA ALA A 19 15.42 -8.61 46.28
C ALA A 19 15.90 -7.77 45.10
N ALA A 20 16.38 -8.42 44.05
CA ALA A 20 16.64 -7.77 42.77
C ALA A 20 15.28 -7.42 42.15
N LEU A 21 14.95 -6.12 42.17
CA LEU A 21 13.89 -5.57 41.33
C LEU A 21 14.22 -5.94 39.88
N PRO A 22 13.27 -6.49 39.09
CA PRO A 22 13.48 -6.64 37.67
C PRO A 22 13.71 -5.24 37.10
N ALA A 23 14.96 -5.00 36.69
CA ALA A 23 15.30 -3.83 35.91
C ALA A 23 14.35 -3.82 34.71
N TYR A 24 13.60 -2.73 34.61
CA TYR A 24 12.80 -2.38 33.45
C TYR A 24 13.75 -2.35 32.26
N SER A 25 13.93 -3.50 31.62
CA SER A 25 14.54 -3.58 30.31
C SER A 25 13.47 -3.04 29.40
N GLY A 26 13.46 -1.72 29.25
CA GLY A 26 12.78 -1.07 28.15
C GLY A 26 13.13 -1.89 26.93
N SER A 27 12.13 -2.52 26.33
CA SER A 27 12.30 -3.23 25.08
C SER A 27 12.98 -2.24 24.16
N SER A 28 14.25 -2.48 23.84
CA SER A 28 14.88 -1.79 22.73
C SER A 28 13.98 -2.08 21.57
N LEU A 29 13.23 -1.07 21.12
CA LEU A 29 12.54 -1.09 19.85
C LEU A 29 13.65 -1.45 18.86
N SER A 30 13.68 -2.71 18.45
CA SER A 30 14.57 -3.14 17.39
C SER A 30 14.04 -2.38 16.20
N ALA A 31 14.75 -1.31 15.80
CA ALA A 31 14.56 -0.66 14.52
C ALA A 31 14.58 -1.80 13.50
N ARG A 32 13.39 -2.13 12.98
CA ARG A 32 13.24 -3.13 11.95
C ARG A 32 13.71 -2.45 10.68
N ASP A 33 14.94 -2.79 10.30
CA ASP A 33 15.46 -2.77 8.93
C ASP A 33 15.19 -1.46 8.15
N ASP A 34 16.12 -0.51 8.28
CA ASP A 34 16.16 0.80 7.61
C ASP A 34 16.27 0.73 6.06
N THR A 35 15.97 -0.41 5.44
CA THR A 35 16.02 -0.59 3.98
C THR A 35 14.71 -0.27 3.26
N GLN A 36 13.62 -0.04 3.99
CA GLN A 36 12.30 0.26 3.38
C GLN A 36 12.02 1.76 3.22
N CYS A 37 12.82 2.62 3.83
CA CYS A 37 12.60 4.06 3.84
C CYS A 37 13.80 4.84 3.28
N PRO A 38 13.56 5.97 2.58
CA PRO A 38 14.64 6.86 2.13
C PRO A 38 15.58 7.25 3.27
N VAL A 39 16.85 7.47 2.94
CA VAL A 39 17.85 7.96 3.90
C VAL A 39 17.36 9.23 4.58
N GLY A 40 17.30 9.23 5.91
CA GLY A 40 16.75 10.34 6.70
C GLY A 40 15.29 10.18 7.10
N SER A 41 14.68 9.02 6.85
CA SER A 41 13.33 8.67 7.32
C SER A 41 13.28 7.28 7.94
N ALA A 42 12.23 7.03 8.73
CA ALA A 42 11.94 5.73 9.35
C ALA A 42 10.50 5.31 9.08
N TYR A 43 10.24 4.00 9.13
CA TYR A 43 8.89 3.47 8.94
C TYR A 43 8.09 3.55 10.23
N TYR A 44 6.93 4.22 10.19
CA TYR A 44 6.03 4.35 11.33
C TYR A 44 4.71 3.62 11.11
N VAL A 45 4.15 3.10 12.20
CA VAL A 45 2.78 2.57 12.27
C VAL A 45 2.14 3.19 13.51
N CYS A 46 1.22 4.11 13.29
CA CYS A 46 0.68 4.98 14.33
C CYS A 46 -0.75 4.61 14.67
N TYR A 47 -1.03 4.56 15.97
CA TYR A 47 -2.37 4.20 16.47
C TYR A 47 -3.34 5.39 16.53
N ILE A 48 -2.83 6.61 16.72
CA ILE A 48 -3.67 7.79 17.02
C ILE A 48 -4.24 8.45 15.76
N ASN A 49 -3.50 8.41 14.67
CA ASN A 49 -3.82 9.06 13.40
C ASN A 49 -3.81 8.07 12.21
N ASP A 50 -3.73 6.76 12.52
CA ASP A 50 -3.66 5.66 11.55
C ASP A 50 -2.55 5.78 10.49
N PHE A 51 -1.53 6.62 10.73
CA PHE A 51 -0.44 6.81 9.79
C PHE A 51 0.41 5.53 9.67
N ARG A 52 0.65 5.10 8.43
CA ARG A 52 1.51 3.95 8.12
C ARG A 52 2.39 4.25 6.91
N GLY A 53 3.67 4.49 7.12
CA GLY A 53 4.58 4.89 6.04
C GLY A 53 5.92 5.40 6.53
N CYS A 54 6.78 5.82 5.60
CA CYS A 54 8.05 6.45 5.93
C CYS A 54 7.83 7.91 6.31
N CYS A 55 8.52 8.38 7.35
CA CYS A 55 8.52 9.78 7.75
C CYS A 55 9.88 10.18 8.32
N SER A 56 10.30 11.42 8.09
CA SER A 56 11.53 12.02 8.63
C SER A 56 11.45 12.30 10.12
N VAL A 57 10.23 12.44 10.63
CA VAL A 57 9.91 12.71 12.05
C VAL A 57 8.85 11.74 12.54
N ASP A 58 8.74 11.55 13.85
CA ASP A 58 7.70 10.70 14.43
C ASP A 58 6.29 11.29 14.18
N PRO A 59 5.50 10.70 13.27
CA PRO A 59 4.18 11.19 12.94
C PRO A 59 3.15 10.71 13.96
N CYS A 60 3.45 9.73 14.81
CA CYS A 60 2.47 9.12 15.71
C CYS A 60 2.05 10.04 16.86
N ALA A 61 2.86 11.05 17.16
CA ALA A 61 2.54 12.11 18.11
C ALA A 61 1.78 13.29 17.46
N MET A 62 1.60 13.29 16.14
CA MET A 62 1.02 14.39 15.38
C MET A 62 -0.39 14.05 14.92
N LYS A 63 -1.38 14.91 15.18
CA LYS A 63 -2.76 14.64 14.77
C LYS A 63 -2.93 14.62 13.23
N GLU A 64 -2.10 15.37 12.52
CA GLU A 64 -2.15 15.50 11.05
C GLU A 64 -1.30 14.45 10.31
N GLY A 65 -0.64 13.53 11.03
CA GLY A 65 0.26 12.54 10.42
C GLY A 65 1.65 13.07 10.11
N CYS A 66 2.31 12.48 9.12
CA CYS A 66 3.65 12.87 8.70
C CYS A 66 3.66 14.23 8.02
N PRO A 67 4.48 15.21 8.47
CA PRO A 67 4.58 16.51 7.82
C PRO A 67 5.24 16.43 6.44
N ASP A 68 6.00 15.37 6.14
CA ASP A 68 6.53 15.13 4.78
C ASP A 68 5.42 14.83 3.77
N ASN A 69 4.25 14.35 4.24
CA ASN A 69 3.07 14.12 3.41
C ASN A 69 2.25 15.39 3.14
N LYS A 70 2.68 16.56 3.65
CA LYS A 70 2.18 17.83 3.11
C LYS A 70 2.94 18.03 1.81
N PRO A 71 2.28 18.06 0.64
CA PRO A 71 2.95 18.53 -0.57
C PRO A 71 3.49 19.91 -0.22
N GLN A 72 4.82 20.04 -0.15
CA GLN A 72 5.42 21.35 -0.13
C GLN A 72 4.95 22.02 -1.42
N PRO A 73 4.23 23.17 -1.37
CA PRO A 73 3.76 23.80 -2.58
C PRO A 73 4.97 24.16 -3.46
N GLY A 74 5.19 23.39 -4.53
CA GLY A 74 6.17 23.70 -5.56
C GLY A 74 7.45 22.87 -5.63
N GLU A 75 7.56 21.72 -4.96
CA GLU A 75 8.65 20.78 -5.26
C GLU A 75 8.07 19.48 -5.85
N PRO A 76 8.11 19.29 -7.18
CA PRO A 76 7.84 17.99 -7.78
C PRO A 76 8.84 17.00 -7.20
N GLU A 77 8.43 15.77 -6.86
CA GLU A 77 9.39 14.67 -6.82
C GLU A 77 10.03 14.61 -8.21
N THR A 78 11.21 15.20 -8.37
CA THR A 78 11.88 15.28 -9.67
C THR A 78 12.19 13.86 -10.10
N CYS A 79 11.71 13.49 -11.28
CA CYS A 79 11.98 12.21 -11.93
C CYS A 79 13.51 11.96 -11.94
N GLN A 80 14.00 11.03 -11.11
CA GLN A 80 15.45 10.77 -11.01
C GLN A 80 15.88 9.73 -12.05
N PRO A 81 16.81 10.05 -12.97
CA PRO A 81 17.24 9.10 -13.99
C PRO A 81 17.68 7.75 -13.42
N GLY A 82 17.17 6.67 -13.98
CA GLY A 82 17.34 5.28 -13.57
C GLY A 82 16.41 4.81 -12.45
N LYS A 83 15.59 5.68 -11.84
CA LYS A 83 14.72 5.33 -10.72
C LYS A 83 13.33 4.93 -11.19
N THR A 84 12.84 3.79 -10.69
CA THR A 84 11.44 3.36 -10.84
C THR A 84 10.57 3.97 -9.75
N THR A 85 9.44 4.54 -10.13
CA THR A 85 8.45 5.15 -9.22
C THR A 85 7.04 4.68 -9.59
N GLN A 86 6.12 4.67 -8.61
CA GLN A 86 4.72 4.34 -8.81
C GLN A 86 3.85 5.56 -8.49
N VAL A 87 2.88 5.85 -9.36
CA VAL A 87 1.87 6.89 -9.15
C VAL A 87 0.53 6.21 -8.84
N PHE A 88 0.01 6.47 -7.65
CA PHE A 88 -1.28 5.97 -7.14
C PHE A 88 -2.36 7.06 -7.21
N GLU A 89 -3.56 6.71 -6.71
CA GLU A 89 -4.67 7.65 -6.51
C GLU A 89 -5.03 8.44 -7.78
N PRO A 90 -5.28 7.77 -8.92
CA PRO A 90 -5.74 8.46 -10.12
C PRO A 90 -7.05 9.20 -9.84
N GLN A 91 -7.28 10.28 -10.57
CA GLN A 91 -8.57 10.96 -10.53
C GLN A 91 -9.61 10.05 -11.17
N MET A 92 -10.58 9.58 -10.37
CA MET A 92 -11.62 8.67 -10.85
C MET A 92 -12.90 9.42 -11.18
N LYS A 93 -13.54 9.01 -12.27
CA LYS A 93 -14.91 9.42 -12.61
C LYS A 93 -15.76 8.22 -12.96
N THR A 94 -16.92 8.14 -12.34
CA THR A 94 -17.96 7.16 -12.63
C THR A 94 -18.74 7.57 -13.87
N LEU A 95 -18.88 6.62 -14.80
CA LEU A 95 -19.66 6.70 -16.02
C LEU A 95 -20.89 5.81 -15.89
N VAL A 96 -22.06 6.41 -16.04
CA VAL A 96 -23.35 5.70 -16.12
C VAL A 96 -24.07 6.22 -17.36
N GLU A 97 -24.66 5.32 -18.15
CA GLU A 97 -25.34 5.68 -19.38
C GLU A 97 -26.41 6.77 -19.14
N GLY A 98 -26.41 7.78 -20.01
CA GLY A 98 -27.36 8.90 -19.95
C GLY A 98 -27.16 9.87 -18.78
N LYS A 99 -26.13 9.70 -17.94
CA LYS A 99 -25.81 10.59 -16.82
C LYS A 99 -24.47 11.29 -17.03
N PRO A 100 -24.30 12.53 -16.52
CA PRO A 100 -22.99 13.17 -16.47
C PRO A 100 -21.99 12.35 -15.64
N PRO A 101 -20.69 12.33 -16.00
CA PRO A 101 -19.66 11.71 -15.19
C PRO A 101 -19.57 12.29 -13.78
N VAL A 102 -19.38 11.44 -12.77
CA VAL A 102 -19.31 11.84 -11.35
C VAL A 102 -17.96 11.52 -10.76
N SER A 103 -17.30 12.49 -10.13
CA SER A 103 -16.02 12.27 -9.45
C SER A 103 -16.18 11.35 -8.23
N THR A 104 -15.21 10.47 -8.01
CA THR A 104 -15.18 9.54 -6.87
C THR A 104 -13.73 9.30 -6.45
N PRO A 105 -13.44 8.98 -5.17
CA PRO A 105 -12.08 8.65 -4.75
C PRO A 105 -11.69 7.20 -5.07
N ASN A 106 -12.67 6.30 -5.14
CA ASN A 106 -12.45 4.86 -5.15
C ASN A 106 -12.78 4.21 -6.49
N PHE A 107 -12.14 3.07 -6.73
CA PHE A 107 -12.47 2.22 -7.86
C PHE A 107 -13.72 1.41 -7.51
N HIS A 108 -14.78 1.62 -8.28
CA HIS A 108 -16.04 0.91 -8.15
C HIS A 108 -16.72 0.81 -9.51
N ILE A 109 -16.76 -0.39 -10.06
CA ILE A 109 -17.47 -0.69 -11.30
C ILE A 109 -18.40 -1.88 -11.09
N LEU A 110 -19.51 -1.86 -11.80
CA LEU A 110 -20.59 -2.83 -11.69
C LEU A 110 -21.14 -3.09 -13.08
N LYS A 111 -21.44 -4.35 -13.38
CA LYS A 111 -22.20 -4.73 -14.57
C LYS A 111 -23.22 -5.76 -14.16
N SER A 112 -24.47 -5.50 -14.50
CA SER A 112 -25.60 -6.39 -14.23
C SER A 112 -26.56 -6.38 -15.42
N ALA A 113 -27.65 -7.13 -15.34
CA ALA A 113 -28.66 -7.15 -16.38
C ALA A 113 -29.40 -5.80 -16.55
N THR A 114 -29.34 -4.92 -15.54
CA THR A 114 -30.13 -3.68 -15.49
C THR A 114 -29.30 -2.42 -15.27
N GLU A 115 -28.04 -2.56 -14.91
CA GLU A 115 -27.16 -1.47 -14.53
C GLU A 115 -25.74 -1.75 -15.00
N GLU A 116 -25.13 -0.76 -15.65
CA GLU A 116 -23.71 -0.77 -16.00
C GLU A 116 -23.09 0.55 -15.53
N GLN A 117 -22.12 0.40 -14.63
CA GLN A 117 -21.29 1.47 -14.09
C GLN A 117 -19.85 1.19 -14.45
N GLN A 118 -19.27 2.10 -15.22
CA GLN A 118 -17.87 2.06 -15.63
C GLN A 118 -17.12 3.23 -14.99
N GLN A 119 -15.81 3.26 -15.14
CA GLN A 119 -15.01 4.40 -14.66
C GLN A 119 -13.95 4.83 -15.67
N THR A 120 -13.56 6.09 -15.58
CA THR A 120 -12.29 6.56 -16.13
C THR A 120 -11.32 6.86 -15.01
N MET A 121 -10.04 6.58 -15.25
CA MET A 121 -8.93 6.92 -14.38
C MET A 121 -7.96 7.85 -15.12
N SER A 122 -7.60 8.95 -14.47
CA SER A 122 -6.66 9.93 -15.00
C SER A 122 -5.45 10.02 -14.08
N PHE A 123 -4.26 9.75 -14.63
CA PHE A 123 -2.97 9.86 -13.96
C PHE A 123 -2.23 11.08 -14.47
N ASP A 124 -1.61 11.81 -13.55
CA ASP A 124 -0.64 12.86 -13.84
C ASP A 124 0.77 12.28 -13.65
N LEU A 125 1.50 12.12 -14.76
CA LEU A 125 2.86 11.57 -14.79
C LEU A 125 3.88 12.70 -15.02
N PRO A 126 5.13 12.57 -14.56
CA PRO A 126 6.18 13.51 -14.92
C PRO A 126 6.45 13.48 -16.43
N GLU A 127 6.88 14.60 -16.99
CA GLU A 127 7.14 14.74 -18.44
C GLU A 127 8.26 13.78 -18.90
N GLU A 128 9.21 13.49 -18.01
CA GLU A 128 10.34 12.61 -18.26
C GLU A 128 10.03 11.11 -18.06
N ALA A 129 8.79 10.76 -17.70
CA ALA A 129 8.39 9.37 -17.47
C ALA A 129 8.62 8.50 -18.72
N LYS A 130 9.18 7.31 -18.50
CA LYS A 130 9.44 6.27 -19.51
C LYS A 130 8.92 4.93 -19.00
N GLU A 131 8.70 3.99 -19.93
CA GLU A 131 8.37 2.60 -19.62
C GLU A 131 7.14 2.44 -18.70
N CYS A 132 6.06 3.15 -19.01
CA CYS A 132 4.86 3.16 -18.20
C CYS A 132 4.16 1.79 -18.21
N THR A 133 3.92 1.26 -17.01
CA THR A 133 3.25 -0.02 -16.77
C THR A 133 2.06 0.21 -15.86
N LEU A 134 0.86 -0.13 -16.34
CA LEU A 134 -0.34 -0.12 -15.52
C LEU A 134 -0.38 -1.36 -14.63
N MET A 135 -0.72 -1.14 -13.39
CA MET A 135 -0.80 -2.15 -12.36
C MET A 135 -2.02 -1.95 -11.47
N TRP A 136 -2.40 -3.00 -10.76
CA TRP A 136 -3.31 -2.88 -9.64
C TRP A 136 -2.72 -3.61 -8.43
N ILE A 137 -2.89 -3.02 -7.26
CA ILE A 137 -2.21 -3.42 -6.03
C ILE A 137 -3.23 -3.45 -4.89
N VAL A 138 -3.23 -4.54 -4.12
CA VAL A 138 -3.98 -4.65 -2.87
C VAL A 138 -3.07 -5.20 -1.77
N PRO A 139 -3.10 -4.64 -0.55
CA PRO A 139 -2.33 -5.19 0.56
C PRO A 139 -2.96 -6.49 1.08
N GLU A 140 -2.37 -7.09 2.11
CA GLU A 140 -2.94 -8.23 2.82
C GLU A 140 -4.39 -7.96 3.29
N LYS A 141 -5.17 -9.02 3.43
CA LYS A 141 -6.63 -8.96 3.62
C LYS A 141 -7.08 -8.10 4.79
N SER A 142 -6.32 -8.12 5.89
CA SER A 142 -6.60 -7.35 7.10
C SER A 142 -6.41 -5.83 6.93
N LYS A 143 -5.76 -5.39 5.84
CA LYS A 143 -5.38 -3.99 5.58
C LYS A 143 -6.04 -3.39 4.34
N ARG A 144 -6.94 -4.12 3.67
CA ARG A 144 -7.63 -3.64 2.46
C ARG A 144 -9.13 -3.55 2.67
N VAL A 145 -9.74 -2.60 1.98
CA VAL A 145 -11.17 -2.62 1.68
C VAL A 145 -11.31 -2.97 0.21
N PHE A 146 -11.47 -4.27 -0.06
CA PHE A 146 -11.49 -4.82 -1.40
C PHE A 146 -12.62 -5.85 -1.54
N ARG A 147 -13.38 -5.76 -2.62
CA ARG A 147 -14.44 -6.70 -2.99
C ARG A 147 -14.40 -6.94 -4.49
N ALA A 148 -14.61 -8.19 -4.88
CA ALA A 148 -14.84 -8.58 -6.25
C ALA A 148 -15.73 -9.81 -6.25
N GLY A 149 -16.58 -10.00 -7.26
CA GLY A 149 -17.25 -11.29 -7.46
C GLY A 149 -16.39 -12.26 -8.27
N SER A 150 -16.97 -13.38 -8.66
CA SER A 150 -16.25 -14.57 -9.14
C SER A 150 -15.89 -14.57 -10.64
N ASN A 151 -16.28 -13.54 -11.38
CA ASN A 151 -16.01 -13.31 -12.80
C ASN A 151 -15.57 -11.86 -13.08
N ALA A 152 -14.96 -11.23 -12.09
CA ALA A 152 -14.50 -9.85 -12.08
C ALA A 152 -13.26 -9.61 -12.97
N LEU A 153 -13.43 -9.85 -14.26
CA LEU A 153 -12.48 -9.49 -15.31
C LEU A 153 -12.78 -8.08 -15.83
N VAL A 154 -11.76 -7.23 -15.81
CA VAL A 154 -11.87 -5.80 -16.16
C VAL A 154 -10.97 -5.50 -17.34
N ASP A 155 -11.56 -5.04 -18.43
CA ASP A 155 -10.80 -4.53 -19.56
C ASP A 155 -10.41 -3.07 -19.34
N VAL A 156 -9.19 -2.73 -19.77
CA VAL A 156 -8.66 -1.38 -19.70
C VAL A 156 -8.38 -0.86 -21.11
N PHE A 157 -8.93 0.30 -21.43
CA PHE A 157 -8.77 0.97 -22.71
C PHE A 157 -8.13 2.34 -22.55
N SER A 158 -7.38 2.79 -23.54
CA SER A 158 -7.02 4.19 -23.66
C SER A 158 -8.26 5.03 -23.99
N VAL A 159 -8.27 6.30 -23.58
CA VAL A 159 -9.34 7.24 -23.93
C VAL A 159 -8.91 8.06 -25.16
N GLY A 160 -9.74 8.07 -26.21
CA GLY A 160 -9.51 8.86 -27.43
C GLY A 160 -10.24 8.28 -28.64
N ASP A 161 -10.10 8.94 -29.80
CA ASP A 161 -10.76 8.53 -31.06
C ASP A 161 -10.30 7.15 -31.56
N ASN A 162 -9.09 6.74 -31.19
CA ASN A 162 -8.52 5.42 -31.45
C ASN A 162 -8.29 4.68 -30.12
N ALA A 163 -9.34 4.51 -29.33
CA ALA A 163 -9.26 3.77 -28.07
C ALA A 163 -8.72 2.34 -28.32
N GLU A 164 -7.59 2.03 -27.71
CA GLU A 164 -6.92 0.73 -27.80
C GLU A 164 -6.96 0.04 -26.45
N ARG A 165 -7.05 -1.28 -26.46
CA ARG A 165 -7.00 -2.07 -25.22
C ARG A 165 -5.57 -2.10 -24.70
N VAL A 166 -5.36 -1.53 -23.51
CA VAL A 166 -4.09 -1.55 -22.78
C VAL A 166 -3.84 -2.93 -22.18
N GLY A 167 -4.88 -3.56 -21.63
CA GLY A 167 -4.76 -4.84 -20.95
C GLY A 167 -6.06 -5.30 -20.28
N GLN A 168 -5.92 -6.30 -19.41
CA GLN A 168 -7.02 -6.87 -18.63
C GLN A 168 -6.56 -7.18 -17.21
N ALA A 169 -7.34 -6.76 -16.22
CA ALA A 169 -7.12 -7.05 -14.82
C ALA A 169 -8.10 -8.13 -14.34
N GLU A 170 -7.59 -9.09 -13.57
CA GLU A 170 -8.35 -10.22 -13.01
C GLU A 170 -8.48 -10.08 -11.50
N PHE A 171 -9.69 -9.84 -11.01
CA PHE A 171 -9.98 -9.63 -9.59
C PHE A 171 -10.64 -10.83 -8.90
N SER A 172 -11.08 -11.86 -9.65
CA SER A 172 -12.06 -12.85 -9.19
C SER A 172 -11.63 -13.74 -8.01
N PHE A 173 -10.33 -13.92 -7.82
CA PHE A 173 -9.79 -14.84 -6.81
C PHE A 173 -9.24 -14.15 -5.56
N TRP A 174 -9.02 -12.85 -5.65
CA TRP A 174 -8.24 -12.10 -4.68
C TRP A 174 -8.98 -11.72 -3.39
N PRO A 175 -10.33 -11.61 -3.32
CA PRO A 175 -11.01 -11.26 -2.08
C PRO A 175 -10.71 -12.24 -0.94
N ASP A 176 -10.56 -13.52 -1.27
CA ASP A 176 -10.34 -14.60 -0.30
C ASP A 176 -8.87 -14.80 0.09
N MET A 177 -7.93 -14.27 -0.70
CA MET A 177 -6.49 -14.45 -0.47
C MET A 177 -6.02 -13.68 0.77
N GLU A 178 -5.33 -14.34 1.70
CA GLU A 178 -4.85 -13.67 2.91
C GLU A 178 -3.71 -12.67 2.62
N GLU A 179 -2.85 -13.02 1.67
CA GLU A 179 -1.71 -12.21 1.25
C GLU A 179 -2.12 -11.00 0.39
N GLY A 180 -1.20 -10.04 0.29
CA GLY A 180 -1.31 -8.95 -0.67
C GLY A 180 -1.04 -9.42 -2.09
N HIS A 181 -1.41 -8.59 -3.05
CA HIS A 181 -1.22 -8.89 -4.46
C HIS A 181 -0.91 -7.62 -5.25
N GLU A 182 -0.03 -7.79 -6.23
CA GLU A 182 0.35 -6.79 -7.21
C GLU A 182 0.36 -7.49 -8.57
N ALA A 183 -0.34 -6.91 -9.54
CA ALA A 183 -0.43 -7.46 -10.89
C ALA A 183 -0.25 -6.39 -11.95
N VAL A 184 0.58 -6.74 -12.93
CA VAL A 184 0.72 -5.98 -14.18
C VAL A 184 -0.51 -6.22 -15.05
N VAL A 185 -1.07 -5.13 -15.56
CA VAL A 185 -2.22 -5.15 -16.46
C VAL A 185 -1.77 -4.97 -17.91
N GLY A 186 -0.82 -4.06 -18.15
CA GLY A 186 -0.25 -3.82 -19.47
C GLY A 186 0.78 -2.71 -19.47
N THR A 187 1.59 -2.66 -20.52
CA THR A 187 2.52 -1.56 -20.79
C THR A 187 1.88 -0.56 -21.74
N MET A 188 2.28 0.70 -21.63
CA MET A 188 1.80 1.77 -22.50
C MET A 188 2.86 2.85 -22.67
N ASP A 189 2.70 3.69 -23.69
CA ASP A 189 3.49 4.90 -23.82
C ASP A 189 3.26 5.81 -22.61
N CYS A 190 4.29 6.52 -22.15
CA CYS A 190 4.10 7.55 -21.13
C CYS A 190 3.53 8.84 -21.74
N GLN A 191 2.56 9.46 -21.07
CA GLN A 191 2.14 10.85 -21.33
C GLN A 191 1.90 11.52 -19.99
N GLN A 192 2.13 12.83 -19.95
CA GLN A 192 1.92 13.63 -18.74
C GLN A 192 0.50 13.51 -18.19
N ALA A 193 -0.52 13.46 -19.05
CA ALA A 193 -1.90 13.16 -18.67
C ALA A 193 -2.34 11.84 -19.30
N ARG A 194 -2.44 10.79 -18.48
CA ARG A 194 -2.84 9.45 -18.92
C ARG A 194 -4.26 9.14 -18.52
N ASN A 195 -5.14 9.06 -19.51
CA ASN A 195 -6.57 8.79 -19.33
C ASN A 195 -6.90 7.38 -19.83
N LEU A 196 -7.50 6.59 -18.96
CA LEU A 196 -7.88 5.21 -19.23
C LEU A 196 -9.35 5.00 -18.84
N ARG A 197 -10.03 4.10 -19.54
CA ARG A 197 -11.39 3.65 -19.24
C ARG A 197 -11.33 2.20 -18.80
N VAL A 198 -12.10 1.88 -17.76
CA VAL A 198 -12.19 0.54 -17.19
C VAL A 198 -13.64 0.07 -17.21
N GLU A 199 -13.85 -1.16 -17.66
CA GLU A 199 -15.18 -1.77 -17.75
C GLU A 199 -15.13 -3.28 -17.47
N LEU A 200 -16.20 -3.80 -16.90
CA LEU A 200 -16.36 -5.23 -16.64
C LEU A 200 -16.75 -5.98 -17.92
N VAL A 201 -16.08 -7.11 -18.14
CA VAL A 201 -16.35 -8.01 -19.29
C VAL A 201 -17.67 -8.77 -19.09
N LYS A 202 -17.96 -9.19 -17.86
CA LYS A 202 -19.13 -10.00 -17.49
C LYS A 202 -19.94 -9.30 -16.40
N HIS A 203 -21.14 -9.82 -16.11
CA HIS A 203 -21.93 -9.35 -14.99
C HIS A 203 -21.21 -9.64 -13.67
N ASP A 204 -20.70 -8.60 -13.02
CA ASP A 204 -19.98 -8.68 -11.76
C ASP A 204 -19.84 -7.28 -11.12
N GLU A 205 -19.06 -7.17 -10.06
CA GLU A 205 -18.72 -5.95 -9.35
C GLU A 205 -17.25 -6.01 -8.90
N VAL A 206 -16.58 -4.86 -8.91
CA VAL A 206 -15.30 -4.68 -8.22
C VAL A 206 -15.31 -3.38 -7.44
N TYR A 207 -14.84 -3.43 -6.19
CA TYR A 207 -14.60 -2.28 -5.35
C TYR A 207 -13.20 -2.34 -4.75
N ILE A 208 -12.41 -1.27 -4.90
CA ILE A 208 -11.15 -1.05 -4.18
C ILE A 208 -11.20 0.34 -3.56
N GLU A 209 -10.98 0.42 -2.24
CA GLU A 209 -10.62 1.68 -1.61
C GLU A 209 -9.19 2.04 -1.99
N GLN A 210 -9.03 3.17 -2.68
CA GLN A 210 -7.74 3.61 -3.18
C GLN A 210 -7.05 4.51 -2.15
N ASN A 211 -5.74 4.41 -2.09
CA ASN A 211 -4.87 5.27 -1.30
C ASN A 211 -3.47 5.27 -1.91
N SER A 212 -2.51 5.90 -1.24
CA SER A 212 -1.13 6.06 -1.70
C SER A 212 -0.33 4.75 -1.90
N TYR A 213 -0.91 3.57 -1.62
CA TYR A 213 -0.29 2.26 -1.84
C TYR A 213 -1.29 1.15 -2.25
N THR A 214 -2.56 1.49 -2.51
CA THR A 214 -3.64 0.53 -2.82
C THR A 214 -4.47 1.04 -3.99
N GLY A 215 -4.83 0.17 -4.92
CA GLY A 215 -5.65 0.50 -6.08
C GLY A 215 -4.86 0.45 -7.38
N TRP A 216 -5.30 1.27 -8.34
CA TRP A 216 -4.64 1.40 -9.63
C TRP A 216 -3.36 2.24 -9.50
N ALA A 217 -2.30 1.77 -10.15
CA ALA A 217 -1.02 2.46 -10.17
C ALA A 217 -0.41 2.45 -11.57
N ILE A 218 0.32 3.51 -11.92
CA ILE A 218 1.27 3.48 -13.03
C ILE A 218 2.68 3.44 -12.46
N GLN A 219 3.40 2.37 -12.74
CA GLN A 219 4.84 2.30 -12.54
C GLN A 219 5.53 2.90 -13.77
N HIS A 220 6.53 3.75 -13.56
CA HIS A 220 7.36 4.30 -14.63
C HIS A 220 8.82 4.37 -14.20
N THR A 221 9.71 4.44 -15.18
CA THR A 221 11.11 4.84 -14.99
C THR A 221 11.30 6.30 -15.40
N CYS A 222 12.40 6.87 -14.95
CA CYS A 222 12.99 8.09 -15.47
C CYS A 222 14.38 7.70 -16.03
#